data_AF-A0AA88UWX4-F1
#
_entry.id   AF-A0AA88UWX4-F1
#
_cell.length_a   1.000
_cell.length_b   1.000
_cell.length_c   1.000
_cell.angle_alpha   90.00
_cell.angle_beta   90.00
_cell.angle_gamma   90.00
#
_symmetry.space_group_name_H-M   'P 1'
#
loop_
_entity.id
_entity.type
_entity.pdbx_description
1 polymer ?
#
loop_
_entity_poly.entity_id
_entity_poly.type
_entity_poly.pdbx_seq_one_letter_code
_entity_poly.pdbx_strand_id
1 'polypeptide(L)'
;MLLADNFIHADMHPGNILVRVSHSNASRKGLFKSKPHVIFLDVGMTAELSKKDRVNLLEFFKAVALRDGRTAAECTLKLSKQQNCPNPGAFIEGVEKHFRLWDSAEGDYIHPADCMQQLLEQVRLHRVNIDGNVCTVMVTTLVLESWQRKLDPKYDVMHTLQTLLFKVDWVESLFYTIGGLMAP
;
A
#
# COMPACT_ATOMS: atom_id res chain seq x y z
N MET A 1 -0.44 -7.98 -7.26
CA MET A 1 0.81 -7.26 -7.59
C MET A 1 1.70 -7.15 -6.37
N LEU A 2 1.65 -6.09 -5.54
CA LEU A 2 2.57 -5.95 -4.39
C LEU A 2 2.45 -7.08 -3.36
N LEU A 3 1.23 -7.32 -2.86
CA LEU A 3 1.01 -8.22 -1.71
C LEU A 3 1.21 -9.70 -2.04
N ALA A 4 0.74 -10.14 -3.21
CA ALA A 4 0.80 -11.55 -3.62
C ALA A 4 2.08 -11.86 -4.42
N ASP A 5 2.46 -10.97 -5.34
CA ASP A 5 3.45 -11.27 -6.38
C ASP A 5 4.80 -10.56 -6.13
N ASN A 6 4.90 -9.71 -5.10
CA ASN A 6 6.07 -8.86 -4.83
C ASN A 6 6.48 -7.98 -6.03
N PHE A 7 5.51 -7.61 -6.86
CA PHE A 7 5.73 -6.88 -8.10
C PHE A 7 4.94 -5.58 -8.09
N ILE A 8 5.57 -4.47 -8.47
CA ILE A 8 4.96 -3.14 -8.50
C ILE A 8 5.05 -2.57 -9.91
N HIS A 9 3.94 -2.01 -10.37
CA HIS A 9 3.89 -1.09 -11.50
C HIS A 9 3.88 0.32 -10.93
N ALA A 10 5.03 1.00 -10.98
CA ALA A 10 5.25 2.27 -10.29
C ALA A 10 4.45 3.44 -10.89
N ASP A 11 4.14 3.35 -12.18
CA ASP A 11 3.47 4.41 -12.92
C ASP A 11 2.01 4.08 -13.25
N MET A 12 1.25 3.64 -12.24
CA MET A 12 -0.18 3.37 -12.41
C MET A 12 -1.01 4.66 -12.36
N HIS A 13 -0.91 5.48 -13.41
CA HIS A 13 -1.87 6.55 -13.71
C HIS A 13 -2.86 6.09 -14.80
N PRO A 14 -4.00 6.76 -15.00
CA PRO A 14 -5.04 6.25 -15.91
C PRO A 14 -4.65 6.23 -17.37
N GLY A 15 -3.61 6.99 -17.77
CA GLY A 15 -3.07 6.87 -19.13
C GLY A 15 -2.51 5.48 -19.41
N ASN A 16 -2.10 4.75 -18.37
CA ASN A 16 -1.53 3.41 -18.44
C ASN A 16 -2.55 2.30 -18.14
N ILE A 17 -3.82 2.63 -17.91
CA ILE A 17 -4.88 1.66 -17.57
C ILE A 17 -6.00 1.74 -18.61
N LEU A 18 -6.17 0.67 -19.38
CA LEU A 18 -7.27 0.52 -20.33
C LEU A 18 -8.29 -0.50 -19.82
N VAL A 19 -9.56 -0.10 -19.74
CA VAL A 19 -10.66 -1.00 -19.43
C VAL A 19 -11.35 -1.44 -20.72
N ARG A 20 -11.27 -2.72 -21.04
CA ARG A 20 -11.95 -3.33 -22.18
C ARG A 20 -13.17 -4.10 -21.69
N VAL A 21 -14.35 -3.57 -21.98
CA VAL A 21 -15.62 -4.28 -21.78
C VAL A 21 -15.96 -5.01 -23.07
N SER A 22 -16.09 -6.33 -23.03
CA SER A 22 -16.57 -7.07 -24.19
C SER A 22 -18.06 -6.80 -24.34
N HIS A 23 -18.44 -6.11 -25.41
CA HIS A 23 -19.84 -6.05 -25.82
C HIS A 23 -20.14 -7.32 -26.60
N SER A 24 -20.56 -8.38 -25.90
CA SER A 24 -21.22 -9.48 -26.60
C SER A 24 -22.49 -8.89 -27.23
N ASN A 25 -22.53 -8.80 -28.56
CA ASN A 25 -23.75 -8.48 -29.27
C ASN A 25 -24.88 -9.35 -28.70
N ALA A 26 -26.02 -8.71 -28.41
CA ALA A 26 -27.16 -9.27 -27.68
C ALA A 26 -27.81 -10.52 -28.32
N SER A 27 -27.20 -11.11 -29.36
CA SER A 27 -27.68 -12.26 -30.12
C SER A 27 -27.14 -13.61 -29.64
N ARG A 28 -26.20 -13.69 -28.71
CA ARG A 28 -25.76 -14.96 -28.10
C ARG A 28 -26.08 -15.01 -26.62
N LYS A 29 -27.19 -15.70 -26.29
CA LYS A 29 -27.58 -16.14 -24.94
C LYS A 29 -26.53 -17.10 -24.34
N GLY A 30 -25.33 -16.61 -24.05
CA GLY A 30 -24.43 -17.28 -23.12
C GLY A 30 -24.84 -16.91 -21.69
N LEU A 31 -24.98 -17.89 -20.80
CA LEU A 31 -25.37 -17.66 -19.39
C LEU A 31 -24.39 -16.76 -18.60
N PHE A 32 -23.26 -16.38 -19.16
CA PHE A 32 -22.21 -15.63 -18.48
C PHE A 32 -21.94 -14.29 -19.17
N LYS A 33 -22.22 -13.18 -18.47
CA LYS A 33 -21.73 -11.85 -18.87
C LYS A 33 -20.21 -11.90 -18.96
N SER A 34 -19.65 -11.44 -20.08
CA SER A 34 -18.20 -11.31 -20.23
C SER A 34 -17.65 -10.33 -19.20
N LYS A 35 -16.64 -10.76 -18.43
CA LYS A 35 -15.99 -9.92 -17.43
C LYS A 35 -15.20 -8.79 -18.12
N PRO A 36 -15.19 -7.57 -17.56
CA PRO A 36 -14.31 -6.51 -18.05
C PRO A 36 -12.84 -6.91 -17.87
N HIS A 37 -11.98 -6.51 -18.80
CA HIS A 37 -10.54 -6.71 -18.72
C HIS A 37 -9.87 -5.38 -18.39
N VAL A 38 -8.98 -5.39 -17.39
CA VAL A 38 -8.08 -4.28 -17.08
C VAL A 38 -6.74 -4.58 -17.73
N ILE A 39 -6.27 -3.69 -18.58
CA ILE A 39 -5.05 -3.83 -19.38
C ILE A 39 -4.08 -2.74 -18.93
N PHE A 40 -2.88 -3.15 -18.50
CA PHE A 40 -1.77 -2.25 -18.19
C PHE A 40 -0.88 -2.10 -19.42
N LEU A 41 -0.52 -0.86 -19.78
CA LEU A 41 0.21 -0.55 -21.01
C LEU A 41 1.71 -0.33 -20.75
N ASP A 42 2.07 0.74 -20.05
CA ASP A 42 3.46 1.16 -19.84
C ASP A 42 4.10 0.45 -18.64
N VAL A 43 4.79 -0.65 -18.91
CA VAL A 43 5.56 -1.40 -17.91
C VAL A 43 7.01 -0.93 -17.81
N GLY A 44 7.35 0.27 -18.28
CA GLY A 44 8.71 0.82 -18.25
C GLY A 44 9.22 1.12 -16.83
N MET A 45 8.31 1.30 -15.88
CA MET A 45 8.63 1.53 -14.47
C MET A 45 8.04 0.43 -13.59
N THR A 46 8.70 -0.72 -13.58
CA THR A 46 8.36 -1.84 -12.69
C THR A 46 9.45 -2.08 -11.66
N ALA A 47 9.07 -2.49 -10.46
CA ALA A 47 10.01 -2.77 -9.38
C ALA A 47 9.61 -4.02 -8.58
N GLU A 48 10.61 -4.67 -8.00
CA GLU A 48 10.46 -5.70 -7.00
C GLU A 48 11.17 -5.26 -5.71
N LEU A 49 10.64 -5.68 -4.57
CA LEU A 49 11.24 -5.41 -3.27
C LEU A 49 12.08 -6.60 -2.82
N SER A 50 13.13 -6.33 -2.04
CA SER A 50 13.79 -7.41 -1.31
C SER A 50 12.81 -8.02 -0.30
N LYS A 51 13.05 -9.28 0.12
CA LYS A 51 12.21 -9.93 1.14
C LYS A 51 12.11 -9.09 2.43
N LYS A 52 13.21 -8.46 2.84
CA LYS A 52 13.25 -7.58 4.02
C LYS A 52 12.40 -6.33 3.82
N ASP A 53 12.54 -5.67 2.67
CA ASP A 53 11.82 -4.42 2.39
C ASP A 53 10.32 -4.69 2.22
N ARG A 54 9.95 -5.81 1.59
CA ARG A 54 8.55 -6.27 1.51
C ARG A 54 7.95 -6.45 2.90
N VAL A 55 8.63 -7.17 3.80
CA VAL A 55 8.13 -7.38 5.18
C VAL A 55 7.99 -6.05 5.91
N ASN A 56 9.02 -5.20 5.88
CA ASN A 56 8.97 -3.90 6.55
C ASN A 56 7.85 -3.00 6.00
N LEU A 57 7.61 -3.04 4.69
CA LEU A 57 6.57 -2.26 4.04
C LEU A 57 5.17 -2.82 4.32
N LEU A 58 5.01 -4.14 4.42
CA LEU A 58 3.75 -4.76 4.84
C LEU A 58 3.41 -4.38 6.28
N GLU A 59 4.37 -4.48 7.19
CA GLU A 59 4.19 -4.07 8.59
C GLU A 59 3.91 -2.57 8.71
N PHE A 60 4.56 -1.74 7.89
CA PHE A 60 4.22 -0.32 7.75
C PHE A 60 2.75 -0.13 7.36
N PHE A 61 2.28 -0.79 6.29
CA PHE A 61 0.89 -0.64 5.86
C PHE A 61 -0.10 -1.19 6.88
N LYS A 62 0.22 -2.27 7.60
CA LYS A 62 -0.60 -2.78 8.73
C LYS A 62 -0.69 -1.74 9.83
N ALA A 63 0.43 -1.14 10.23
CA ALA A 63 0.46 -0.09 11.24
C ALA A 63 -0.38 1.12 10.82
N VAL A 64 -0.28 1.56 9.56
CA VAL A 64 -1.14 2.62 9.02
C VAL A 64 -2.62 2.21 9.05
N ALA A 65 -2.93 0.97 8.68
CA ALA A 65 -4.29 0.43 8.69
C ALA A 65 -4.90 0.34 10.09
N LEU A 66 -4.08 0.06 11.10
CA LEU A 66 -4.46 -0.03 12.51
C LEU A 66 -4.31 1.31 13.25
N ARG A 67 -3.94 2.39 12.54
CA ARG A 67 -3.63 3.71 13.11
C ARG A 67 -2.55 3.67 14.21
N ASP A 68 -1.65 2.70 14.15
CA ASP A 68 -0.49 2.59 15.03
C ASP A 68 0.68 3.43 14.51
N GLY A 69 0.71 4.70 14.93
CA GLY A 69 1.74 5.65 14.49
C GLY A 69 3.16 5.32 14.94
N ARG A 70 3.31 4.67 16.09
CA ARG A 70 4.64 4.29 16.61
C ARG A 70 5.24 3.20 15.74
N THR A 71 4.49 2.13 15.48
CA THR A 71 4.95 1.04 14.60
C THR A 71 5.15 1.55 13.17
N ALA A 72 4.29 2.44 12.66
CA ALA A 72 4.47 3.05 11.35
C ALA A 72 5.79 3.83 11.24
N ALA A 73 6.15 4.61 12.27
CA ALA A 73 7.42 5.33 12.32
C ALA A 73 8.63 4.40 12.39
N GLU A 74 8.58 3.39 13.26
CA GLU A 74 9.67 2.40 13.39
C GLU A 74 9.88 1.61 12.11
N CYS A 75 8.81 1.20 11.42
CA CYS A 75 8.90 0.56 10.11
C CYS A 75 9.51 1.52 9.08
N THR A 76 9.10 2.79 9.06
CA THR A 76 9.64 3.80 8.14
C THR A 76 11.17 3.95 8.27
N LEU A 77 11.70 3.96 9.51
CA LEU A 77 13.14 4.00 9.75
C LEU A 77 13.89 2.77 9.20
N LYS A 78 13.20 1.63 9.09
CA LYS A 78 13.71 0.36 8.57
C LYS A 78 13.55 0.22 7.03
N LEU A 79 12.92 1.18 6.35
CA LEU A 79 12.74 1.20 4.89
C LEU A 79 13.99 1.66 4.10
N SER A 80 15.10 1.87 4.79
CA SER A 80 16.39 2.08 4.14
C SER A 80 17.50 1.27 4.80
N LYS A 81 18.44 0.79 3.97
CA LYS A 81 19.67 0.14 4.45
C LYS A 81 20.67 1.14 5.05
N GLN A 82 20.58 2.42 4.69
CA GLN A 82 21.50 3.47 5.12
C GLN A 82 20.69 4.64 5.66
N GLN A 83 20.61 4.75 6.98
CA GLN A 83 19.73 5.71 7.63
C GLN A 83 20.47 7.00 7.99
N ASN A 84 19.88 8.15 7.62
CA ASN A 84 20.47 9.49 7.82
C ASN A 84 19.73 10.32 8.88
N CYS A 85 18.71 9.74 9.53
CA CYS A 85 17.93 10.42 10.55
C CYS A 85 18.81 10.76 11.77
N PRO A 86 18.98 12.06 12.13
CA PRO A 86 19.86 12.47 13.23
C PRO A 86 19.24 12.18 14.60
N ASN A 87 17.91 12.16 14.70
CA ASN A 87 17.19 11.84 15.92
C ASN A 87 15.94 10.98 15.62
N PRO A 88 16.11 9.65 15.58
CA PRO A 88 15.00 8.72 15.36
C PRO A 88 13.89 8.81 16.42
N GLY A 89 14.23 9.14 17.67
CA GLY A 89 13.25 9.27 18.75
C GLY A 89 12.28 10.43 18.50
N ALA A 90 12.81 11.60 18.13
CA ALA A 90 11.99 12.76 17.77
C ALA A 90 11.09 12.49 16.56
N PHE A 91 11.60 11.75 15.56
CA PHE A 91 10.78 11.32 14.43
C PHE A 91 9.61 10.42 14.86
N ILE A 92 9.87 9.41 15.70
CA ILE A 92 8.83 8.50 16.20
C ILE A 92 7.78 9.27 17.00
N GLU A 93 8.18 10.13 17.92
CA GLU A 93 7.26 10.98 18.68
C GLU A 93 6.43 11.90 17.78
N GLY A 94 7.08 12.49 16.76
CA GLY A 94 6.43 13.35 15.77
C GLY A 94 5.33 12.62 15.00
N VAL A 95 5.61 11.43 14.47
CA VAL A 95 4.63 10.61 13.74
C VAL A 95 3.53 10.11 14.68
N GLU A 96 3.88 9.58 15.85
CA GLU A 96 2.92 9.06 16.83
C GLU A 96 1.90 10.13 17.24
N LYS A 97 2.35 11.38 17.43
CA LYS A 97 1.47 12.51 17.75
C LYS A 97 0.44 12.77 16.65
N HIS A 98 0.82 12.72 15.37
CA HIS A 98 -0.10 12.93 14.25
C HIS A 98 -1.12 11.78 14.13
N PHE A 99 -0.69 10.55 14.36
CA PHE A 99 -1.58 9.39 14.35
C PHE A 99 -2.59 9.41 15.50
N ARG A 100 -2.20 9.86 16.70
CA ARG A 100 -3.15 10.06 17.81
C ARG A 100 -4.23 11.09 17.50
N LEU A 101 -3.89 12.15 16.75
CA LEU A 101 -4.89 13.12 16.28
C LEU A 101 -5.86 12.47 15.29
N TRP A 102 -5.35 11.62 14.40
CA TRP A 102 -6.18 10.86 13.46
C TRP A 102 -7.10 9.84 14.16
N ASP A 103 -6.65 9.26 15.26
CA ASP A 103 -7.46 8.29 16.02
C ASP A 103 -8.51 8.94 16.94
N SER A 104 -8.46 10.27 17.10
CA SER A 104 -9.41 11.00 17.92
C SER A 104 -10.81 11.08 17.28
N ALA A 105 -11.83 11.42 18.08
CA ALA A 105 -13.22 11.56 17.60
C ALA A 105 -13.40 12.63 16.49
N GLU A 106 -12.44 13.55 16.35
CA GLU A 106 -12.39 14.56 15.28
C GLU A 106 -11.69 14.03 14.01
N GLY A 107 -10.97 12.92 14.15
CA GLY A 107 -10.16 12.29 13.11
C GLY A 107 -10.93 11.37 12.16
N ASP A 108 -12.21 11.10 12.41
CA ASP A 108 -13.08 10.35 11.48
C ASP A 108 -13.24 11.04 10.11
N TYR A 109 -12.98 12.36 10.05
CA TYR A 109 -12.98 13.14 8.81
C TYR A 109 -11.60 13.25 8.15
N ILE A 110 -10.54 12.76 8.79
CA ILE A 110 -9.17 12.85 8.24
C ILE A 110 -8.98 11.74 7.22
N HIS A 111 -8.66 12.13 5.99
CA HIS A 111 -8.45 11.18 4.92
C HIS A 111 -7.09 10.48 5.06
N PRO A 112 -6.99 9.19 4.67
CA PRO A 112 -5.72 8.44 4.73
C PRO A 112 -4.57 9.11 3.98
N ALA A 113 -4.86 9.78 2.87
CA ALA A 113 -3.88 10.56 2.11
C ALA A 113 -3.27 11.70 2.94
N ASP A 114 -4.08 12.39 3.76
CA ASP A 114 -3.62 13.49 4.59
C ASP A 114 -2.67 12.95 5.67
N CYS A 115 -3.00 11.80 6.28
CA CYS A 115 -2.12 11.13 7.23
C CYS A 115 -0.77 10.76 6.60
N MET A 116 -0.79 10.15 5.41
CA MET A 116 0.42 9.79 4.69
C MET A 116 1.24 11.00 4.26
N GLN A 117 0.59 12.11 3.87
CA GLN A 117 1.28 13.36 3.59
C GLN A 117 1.99 13.91 4.84
N GLN A 118 1.34 13.87 6.01
CA GLN A 118 1.96 14.26 7.27
C GLN A 118 3.16 13.35 7.61
N LEU A 119 3.06 12.05 7.37
CA LEU A 119 4.17 11.12 7.55
C LEU A 119 5.36 11.47 6.64
N LEU A 120 5.12 11.76 5.35
CA LEU A 120 6.17 12.19 4.42
C LEU A 120 6.80 13.52 4.84
N GLU A 121 6.02 14.43 5.42
CA GLU A 121 6.55 15.68 5.97
C GLU A 121 7.45 15.42 7.19
N GLN A 122 7.08 14.49 8.08
CA GLN A 122 7.95 14.06 9.19
C GLN A 122 9.25 13.42 8.68
N VAL A 123 9.17 12.59 7.64
CA VAL A 123 10.33 11.99 6.97
C VAL A 123 11.28 13.07 6.46
N ARG A 124 10.74 14.11 5.81
CA ARG A 124 11.51 15.25 5.30
C ARG A 124 12.17 16.04 6.43
N LEU A 125 11.40 16.43 7.45
CA LEU A 125 11.87 17.24 8.58
C LEU A 125 12.99 16.54 9.36
N HIS A 126 12.83 15.24 9.60
CA HIS A 126 13.78 14.42 10.36
C HIS A 126 14.83 13.75 9.49
N ARG A 127 14.90 14.07 8.19
CA ARG A 127 15.89 13.53 7.24
C ARG A 127 15.95 12.00 7.26
N VAL A 128 14.79 11.36 7.39
CA VAL A 128 14.67 9.90 7.29
C VAL A 128 14.89 9.52 5.83
N ASN A 129 15.83 8.61 5.61
CA ASN A 129 16.11 8.06 4.30
C ASN A 129 15.17 6.88 4.01
N ILE A 130 14.64 6.81 2.80
CA ILE A 130 13.79 5.71 2.31
C ILE A 130 14.40 5.25 0.98
N ASP A 131 14.63 3.94 0.82
CA ASP A 131 15.23 3.42 -0.40
C ASP A 131 14.31 3.66 -1.62
N GLY A 132 14.90 3.94 -2.78
CA GLY A 132 14.17 4.40 -3.98
C GLY A 132 12.99 3.50 -4.37
N ASN A 133 13.19 2.19 -4.46
CA ASN A 133 12.12 1.24 -4.79
C ASN A 133 10.97 1.28 -3.78
N VAL A 134 11.27 1.47 -2.50
CA VAL A 134 10.24 1.56 -1.44
C VAL A 134 9.49 2.87 -1.54
N CYS A 135 10.20 3.97 -1.74
CA CYS A 135 9.62 5.30 -1.95
C CYS A 135 8.66 5.27 -3.15
N THR A 136 9.05 4.61 -4.24
CA THR A 136 8.19 4.37 -5.39
C THR A 136 6.88 3.69 -4.98
N VAL A 137 6.92 2.60 -4.21
CA VAL A 137 5.68 1.93 -3.75
C VAL A 137 4.80 2.86 -2.91
N MET A 138 5.39 3.61 -1.99
CA MET A 138 4.65 4.54 -1.13
C MET A 138 3.94 5.61 -1.96
N VAL A 139 4.65 6.24 -2.90
CA VAL A 139 4.11 7.29 -3.76
C VAL A 139 3.06 6.73 -4.73
N THR A 140 3.31 5.59 -5.38
CA THR A 140 2.32 4.94 -6.25
C THR A 140 1.03 4.62 -5.48
N THR A 141 1.14 4.15 -4.24
CA THR A 141 -0.03 3.87 -3.39
C THR A 141 -0.82 5.14 -3.09
N LEU A 142 -0.14 6.26 -2.81
CA LEU A 142 -0.79 7.56 -2.58
C LEU A 142 -1.51 8.09 -3.81
N VAL A 143 -0.87 7.99 -4.97
CA VAL A 143 -1.47 8.39 -6.24
C VAL A 143 -2.73 7.56 -6.48
N LEU A 144 -2.66 6.24 -6.32
CA LEU A 144 -3.80 5.34 -6.51
C LEU A 144 -4.96 5.64 -5.57
N GLU A 145 -4.70 5.99 -4.32
CA GLU A 145 -5.73 6.42 -3.37
C GLU A 145 -6.46 7.67 -3.88
N SER A 146 -5.70 8.67 -4.34
CA SER A 146 -6.28 9.92 -4.86
C SER A 146 -7.12 9.68 -6.11
N TRP A 147 -6.72 8.73 -6.96
CA TRP A 147 -7.50 8.30 -8.13
C TRP A 147 -8.75 7.53 -7.76
N GLN A 148 -8.64 6.56 -6.85
CA GLN A 148 -9.78 5.80 -6.35
C GLN A 148 -10.86 6.76 -5.84
N ARG A 149 -10.49 7.79 -5.08
CA ARG A 149 -11.45 8.76 -4.52
C ARG A 149 -12.22 9.50 -5.62
N LYS A 150 -11.58 9.83 -6.74
CA LYS A 150 -12.24 10.47 -7.89
C LYS A 150 -13.19 9.51 -8.61
N LEU A 151 -12.86 8.23 -8.66
CA LEU A 151 -13.63 7.21 -9.38
C LEU A 151 -14.81 6.69 -8.56
N ASP A 152 -14.61 6.41 -7.27
CA ASP A 152 -15.63 5.98 -6.33
C ASP A 152 -15.38 6.60 -4.95
N PRO A 153 -16.01 7.76 -4.64
CA PRO A 153 -15.84 8.44 -3.36
C PRO A 153 -16.31 7.64 -2.15
N LYS A 154 -17.14 6.60 -2.33
CA LYS A 154 -17.68 5.78 -1.24
C LYS A 154 -16.79 4.59 -0.90
N TYR A 155 -15.78 4.33 -1.71
CA TYR A 155 -14.90 3.19 -1.51
C TYR A 155 -13.90 3.47 -0.37
N ASP A 156 -13.87 2.57 0.60
CA ASP A 156 -12.96 2.64 1.75
C ASP A 156 -11.67 1.84 1.47
N VAL A 157 -10.63 2.58 1.11
CA VAL A 157 -9.29 2.02 0.85
C VAL A 157 -8.68 1.41 2.10
N MET A 158 -8.92 1.99 3.28
CA MET A 158 -8.33 1.51 4.52
C MET A 158 -8.96 0.18 4.94
N HIS A 159 -10.29 0.08 4.87
CA HIS A 159 -10.98 -1.18 5.12
C HIS A 159 -10.55 -2.27 4.14
N THR A 160 -10.38 -1.92 2.86
CA THR A 160 -9.88 -2.86 1.85
C THR A 160 -8.45 -3.29 2.17
N LEU A 161 -7.57 -2.35 2.50
CA LEU A 161 -6.18 -2.63 2.86
C LEU A 161 -6.10 -3.55 4.08
N GLN A 162 -6.87 -3.27 5.14
CA GLN A 162 -7.00 -4.17 6.29
C GLN A 162 -7.42 -5.57 5.83
N THR A 163 -8.51 -5.68 5.07
CA THR A 163 -9.04 -6.96 4.59
C THR A 163 -8.02 -7.74 3.78
N LEU A 164 -7.27 -7.06 2.90
CA LEU A 164 -6.25 -7.69 2.07
C LEU A 164 -5.02 -8.09 2.88
N LEU A 165 -4.53 -7.25 3.79
CA LEU A 165 -3.37 -7.56 4.63
C LEU A 165 -3.66 -8.71 5.58
N PHE A 166 -4.83 -8.75 6.22
CA PHE A 166 -5.22 -9.89 7.03
C PHE A 166 -5.36 -11.15 6.17
N LYS A 167 -6.01 -11.08 5.00
CA LYS A 167 -6.05 -12.24 4.08
C LYS A 167 -4.66 -12.71 3.65
N VAL A 168 -3.70 -11.80 3.47
CA VAL A 168 -2.33 -12.15 3.13
C VAL A 168 -1.62 -12.84 4.30
N ASP A 169 -1.83 -12.40 5.54
CA ASP A 169 -1.33 -13.12 6.72
C ASP A 169 -1.90 -14.53 6.80
N TRP A 170 -3.18 -14.71 6.47
CA TRP A 170 -3.79 -16.03 6.34
C TRP A 170 -3.14 -16.86 5.22
N VAL A 171 -2.88 -16.26 4.05
CA VAL A 171 -2.29 -16.95 2.90
C VAL A 171 -0.82 -17.28 3.13
N GLU A 172 -0.01 -16.36 3.67
CA GLU A 172 1.37 -16.63 4.09
C GLU A 172 1.39 -17.69 5.19
N SER A 173 0.51 -17.61 6.20
CA SER A 173 0.38 -18.65 7.23
C SER A 173 0.00 -20.01 6.63
N LEU A 174 -0.90 -20.03 5.63
CA LEU A 174 -1.29 -21.25 4.93
C LEU A 174 -0.12 -21.82 4.10
N PHE A 175 0.60 -20.99 3.36
CA PHE A 175 1.79 -21.40 2.60
C PHE A 175 2.93 -21.84 3.52
N TYR A 176 3.11 -21.20 4.68
CA TYR A 176 4.08 -21.61 5.71
C TYR A 176 3.70 -22.96 6.32
N THR A 177 2.40 -23.18 6.57
CA THR A 177 1.88 -24.42 7.15
C THR A 177 1.96 -25.57 6.15
N ILE A 178 1.59 -25.34 4.89
CA ILE A 178 1.69 -26.34 3.81
C ILE A 178 3.15 -26.63 3.47
N GLY A 179 3.99 -25.60 3.40
CA GLY A 179 5.44 -25.75 3.18
C GLY A 179 6.16 -26.45 4.34
N GLY A 180 5.71 -26.24 5.58
CA GLY A 180 6.20 -26.94 6.77
C GLY A 180 5.72 -28.39 6.87
N LEU A 181 4.52 -28.71 6.39
CA LEU A 181 4.02 -30.10 6.30
C LEU A 181 4.66 -30.90 5.16
N MET A 182 5.20 -30.22 4.14
CA MET A 182 5.83 -30.84 2.96
C MET A 182 7.36 -30.77 2.97
N ALA A 183 7.98 -30.27 4.03
CA ALA A 183 9.41 -30.40 4.24
C ALA A 183 9.74 -31.82 4.75
N PRO A 184 10.76 -32.51 4.19
CA PRO A 184 11.16 -33.85 4.62
C PRO A 184 11.75 -33.89 6.03
#